data_AF-A0A3E0VWG2-F1
#
_entry.id   AF-A0A3E0VWG2-F1
#
_cell.length_a   1.000
_cell.length_b   1.000
_cell.length_c   1.000
_cell.angle_alpha   90.00
_cell.angle_beta   90.00
_cell.angle_gamma   90.00
#
_symmetry.space_group_name_H-M   'P 1'
#
loop_
_entity.id
_entity.type
_entity.pdbx_description
1 polymer ?
#
loop_
_entity_poly.entity_id
_entity_poly.type
_entity_poly.pdbx_seq_one_letter_code
_entity_poly.pdbx_strand_id
1 'polypeptide(L)'
;MSVLDRVEDSRILLRADRLEGAMLTACVAIAAAARVVRPNVSNREAFTKFLTDRYYSPIRQVEFRNQVTDINDLLYHWMRNELVHTGDLPIDIDWMTGIHSGTLAIRAGGAPDYKLLMSPTWIDHLLTIASEWVNETSPD
;
A
#
# COMPACT_ATOMS: atom_id res chain seq x y z
N MET A 1 -11.44 15.43 -5.60
CA MET A 1 -10.43 14.97 -4.63
C MET A 1 -9.18 14.58 -5.40
N SER A 2 -8.09 15.31 -5.16
CA SER A 2 -6.79 15.14 -5.79
C SER A 2 -6.00 13.96 -5.17
N VAL A 3 -4.80 13.68 -5.69
CA VAL A 3 -3.86 12.75 -5.02
C VAL A 3 -3.30 13.37 -3.74
N LEU A 4 -3.04 14.69 -3.75
CA LEU A 4 -2.58 15.43 -2.58
C LEU A 4 -3.59 15.36 -1.43
N ASP A 5 -4.88 15.53 -1.72
CA ASP A 5 -5.95 15.43 -0.71
C ASP A 5 -5.89 14.07 0.00
N ARG A 6 -5.67 12.99 -0.75
CA ARG A 6 -5.60 11.63 -0.20
C ARG A 6 -4.32 11.40 0.62
N VAL A 7 -3.21 12.00 0.21
CA VAL A 7 -1.97 11.98 1.00
C VAL A 7 -2.21 12.66 2.35
N GLU A 8 -2.85 13.83 2.35
CA GLU A 8 -3.18 14.55 3.60
C GLU A 8 -4.18 13.79 4.47
N ASP A 9 -5.24 13.23 3.88
CA ASP A 9 -6.22 12.41 4.59
C ASP A 9 -5.54 11.20 5.27
N SER A 10 -4.64 10.51 4.56
CA SER A 10 -3.88 9.39 5.10
C SER A 10 -2.97 9.82 6.26
N ARG A 11 -2.29 10.97 6.15
CA ARG A 11 -1.48 11.54 7.24
C ARG A 11 -2.32 11.86 8.48
N ILE A 12 -3.52 12.41 8.30
CA ILE A 12 -4.45 12.70 9.40
C ILE A 12 -4.84 11.40 10.11
N LEU A 13 -5.20 10.35 9.35
CA LEU A 13 -5.54 9.04 9.90
C LEU A 13 -4.37 8.40 10.64
N LEU A 14 -3.16 8.49 10.09
CA LEU A 14 -1.94 7.96 10.71
C LEU A 14 -1.67 8.65 12.06
N ARG A 15 -1.76 9.98 12.13
CA ARG A 15 -1.59 10.75 13.38
C ARG A 15 -2.66 10.43 14.43
N ALA A 16 -3.83 9.97 13.99
CA ALA A 16 -4.92 9.54 14.86
C ALA A 16 -4.87 8.04 15.22
N ASP A 17 -3.75 7.36 14.91
CA ASP A 17 -3.55 5.92 15.12
C ASP A 17 -4.60 5.03 14.41
N ARG A 18 -5.18 5.53 13.31
CA ARG A 18 -6.13 4.81 12.46
C ARG A 18 -5.40 4.14 11.30
N LEU A 19 -4.51 3.20 11.62
CA LEU A 19 -3.54 2.61 10.68
C LEU A 19 -4.16 1.98 9.43
N GLU A 20 -5.24 1.20 9.59
CA GLU A 20 -5.91 0.55 8.46
C GLU A 20 -6.52 1.57 7.48
N GLY A 21 -7.20 2.59 8.01
CA GLY A 21 -7.73 3.68 7.20
C GLY A 21 -6.62 4.50 6.54
N ALA A 22 -5.53 4.76 7.27
CA ALA A 22 -4.37 5.46 6.72
C ALA A 22 -3.74 4.67 5.56
N MET A 23 -3.56 3.36 5.74
CA MET A 23 -3.02 2.45 4.73
C MET A 23 -3.91 2.38 3.49
N LEU A 24 -5.23 2.23 3.69
CA LEU A 24 -6.19 2.17 2.58
C LEU A 24 -6.13 3.46 1.77
N THR A 25 -6.14 4.61 2.46
CA THR A 25 -6.09 5.93 1.82
C THR A 25 -4.77 6.15 1.07
N ALA A 26 -3.64 5.68 1.62
CA ALA A 26 -2.34 5.71 0.96
C ALA A 26 -2.33 4.86 -0.33
N CYS A 27 -2.85 3.64 -0.28
CA CYS A 27 -3.01 2.80 -1.48
C CYS A 27 -3.91 3.46 -2.53
N VAL A 28 -5.01 4.12 -2.13
CA VAL A 28 -5.87 4.84 -3.07
C VAL A 28 -5.12 6.02 -3.71
N ALA A 29 -4.27 6.73 -2.97
CA ALA A 29 -3.43 7.79 -3.53
C ALA A 29 -2.48 7.24 -4.61
N ILE A 30 -1.83 6.10 -4.34
CA ILE A 30 -0.99 5.39 -5.31
C ILE A 30 -1.79 4.94 -6.54
N ALA A 31 -2.96 4.34 -6.35
CA ALA A 31 -3.82 3.91 -7.45
C ALA A 31 -4.24 5.10 -8.35
N ALA A 32 -4.58 6.23 -7.76
CA ALA A 32 -4.93 7.45 -8.50
C ALA A 32 -3.73 7.97 -9.30
N ALA A 33 -2.56 8.11 -8.68
CA ALA A 33 -1.32 8.52 -9.37
C ALA A 33 -0.95 7.55 -10.50
N ALA A 34 -1.01 6.25 -10.24
CA ALA A 34 -0.75 5.20 -11.23
C ALA A 34 -1.66 5.29 -12.45
N ARG A 35 -2.94 5.66 -12.28
CA ARG A 35 -3.85 5.85 -13.42
C ARG A 35 -3.54 7.05 -14.28
N VAL A 36 -3.05 8.12 -13.68
CA VAL A 36 -2.58 9.28 -14.45
C VAL A 36 -1.39 8.89 -15.30
N VAL A 37 -0.42 8.15 -14.73
CA VAL A 37 0.79 7.74 -15.44
C VAL A 37 0.53 6.68 -16.51
N ARG A 38 -0.40 5.74 -16.26
CA ARG A 38 -0.62 4.56 -17.13
C ARG A 38 -2.10 4.38 -17.50
N PRO A 39 -2.72 5.29 -18.29
CA PRO A 39 -4.16 5.30 -18.53
C PRO A 39 -4.70 4.19 -19.44
N ASN A 40 -3.85 3.38 -20.09
CA ASN A 40 -4.26 2.37 -21.07
C ASN A 40 -4.02 0.90 -20.63
N VAL A 41 -3.62 0.67 -19.38
CA VAL A 41 -3.45 -0.69 -18.82
C VAL A 41 -4.50 -0.99 -17.75
N SER A 42 -4.54 -2.20 -17.20
CA SER A 42 -5.45 -2.53 -16.09
C SER A 42 -5.11 -1.74 -14.81
N ASN A 43 -6.07 -1.58 -13.88
CA ASN A 43 -5.81 -0.90 -12.59
C ASN A 43 -4.71 -1.61 -11.79
N ARG A 44 -4.74 -2.95 -11.77
CA ARG A 44 -3.71 -3.78 -11.11
C ARG A 44 -2.33 -3.50 -11.70
N GLU A 45 -2.20 -3.60 -13.02
CA GLU A 45 -0.92 -3.41 -13.70
C GLU A 45 -0.39 -1.98 -13.54
N ALA A 46 -1.26 -0.97 -13.61
CA ALA A 46 -0.85 0.40 -13.37
C ALA A 46 -0.31 0.57 -11.96
N PHE A 47 -1.03 0.06 -10.94
CA PHE A 47 -0.64 0.15 -9.54
C PHE A 47 0.71 -0.52 -9.28
N THR A 48 0.86 -1.78 -9.71
CA THR A 48 2.08 -2.55 -9.42
C THR A 48 3.28 -1.99 -10.15
N LYS A 49 3.15 -1.63 -11.44
CA LYS A 49 4.24 -1.00 -12.19
C LYS A 49 4.62 0.36 -11.60
N PHE A 50 3.65 1.18 -11.21
CA PHE A 50 3.93 2.49 -10.61
C PHE A 50 4.81 2.38 -9.35
N LEU A 51 4.51 1.43 -8.46
CA LEU A 51 5.34 1.16 -7.29
C LEU A 51 6.71 0.60 -7.67
N THR A 52 6.77 -0.37 -8.59
CA THR A 52 8.03 -0.95 -9.05
C THR A 52 8.96 0.07 -9.72
N ASP A 53 8.41 1.01 -10.49
CA ASP A 53 9.20 2.01 -11.20
C ASP A 53 9.75 3.09 -10.26
N ARG A 54 9.00 3.44 -9.21
CA ARG A 54 9.37 4.52 -8.28
C ARG A 54 10.21 4.05 -7.11
N TYR A 55 10.12 2.78 -6.73
CA TYR A 55 10.87 2.30 -5.59
C TYR A 55 11.33 0.86 -5.75
N TYR A 56 12.60 0.64 -5.45
CA TYR A 56 13.15 -0.68 -5.23
C TYR A 56 13.00 -1.04 -3.75
N SER A 57 12.03 -1.89 -3.44
CA SER A 57 11.98 -2.52 -2.12
C SER A 57 12.93 -3.71 -2.08
N PRO A 58 13.84 -3.80 -1.09
CA PRO A 58 14.62 -5.00 -0.86
C PRO A 58 13.72 -6.20 -0.51
N ILE A 59 12.51 -5.93 -0.01
CA ILE A 59 11.47 -6.93 0.23
C ILE A 59 10.44 -6.81 -0.89
N ARG A 60 10.61 -7.64 -1.94
CA ARG A 60 9.72 -7.66 -3.11
C ARG A 60 8.64 -8.74 -3.01
N GLN A 61 8.98 -9.86 -2.38
CA GLN A 61 8.12 -11.03 -2.30
C GLN A 61 8.01 -11.51 -0.86
N VAL A 62 6.87 -12.09 -0.53
CA VAL A 62 6.61 -12.74 0.76
C VAL A 62 5.95 -14.08 0.51
N GLU A 63 6.34 -15.09 1.27
CA GLU A 63 5.61 -16.35 1.31
C GLU A 63 4.31 -16.12 2.07
N PHE A 64 3.18 -16.20 1.40
CA PHE A 64 1.85 -15.97 1.93
C PHE A 64 0.92 -17.10 1.47
N ARG A 65 0.24 -17.77 2.41
CA ARG A 65 -0.64 -18.92 2.12
C ARG A 65 0.04 -19.99 1.23
N ASN A 66 1.29 -20.34 1.56
CA ASN A 66 2.13 -21.30 0.83
C ASN A 66 2.44 -20.89 -0.62
N GLN A 67 2.33 -19.60 -0.95
CA GLN A 67 2.68 -19.05 -2.26
C GLN A 67 3.60 -17.84 -2.10
N VAL A 68 4.69 -17.81 -2.87
CA VAL A 68 5.53 -16.63 -2.98
C VAL A 68 4.79 -15.59 -3.81
N THR A 69 4.40 -14.48 -3.18
CA THR A 69 3.57 -13.44 -3.80
C THR A 69 4.29 -12.10 -3.77
N ASP A 70 4.15 -11.31 -4.85
CA ASP A 70 4.66 -9.94 -4.92
C ASP A 70 3.86 -9.03 -3.98
N ILE A 71 4.56 -8.19 -3.21
CA ILE A 71 3.92 -7.33 -2.20
C ILE A 71 3.04 -6.28 -2.85
N ASN A 72 3.42 -5.73 -4.02
CA ASN A 72 2.60 -4.73 -4.69
C ASN A 72 1.28 -5.34 -5.16
N ASP A 73 1.30 -6.61 -5.57
CA ASP A 73 0.09 -7.36 -5.90
C ASP A 73 -0.80 -7.61 -4.66
N LEU A 74 -0.21 -7.97 -3.52
CA LEU A 74 -0.95 -8.14 -2.26
C LEU A 74 -1.62 -6.83 -1.84
N LEU A 75 -0.90 -5.71 -1.89
CA LEU A 75 -1.42 -4.39 -1.56
C LEU A 75 -2.57 -3.97 -2.48
N TYR A 76 -2.45 -4.24 -3.78
CA TYR A 76 -3.52 -3.95 -4.73
C TYR A 76 -4.77 -4.78 -4.43
N HIS A 77 -4.62 -6.09 -4.19
CA HIS A 77 -5.75 -6.96 -3.89
C HIS A 77 -6.42 -6.58 -2.57
N TRP A 78 -5.63 -6.29 -1.53
CA TRP A 78 -6.16 -5.82 -0.26
C TRP A 78 -6.98 -4.54 -0.44
N MET A 79 -6.39 -3.49 -1.02
CA MET A 79 -7.08 -2.22 -1.28
C MET A 79 -8.36 -2.42 -2.10
N ARG A 80 -8.31 -3.24 -3.16
CA ARG A 80 -9.50 -3.53 -3.98
C ARG A 80 -10.59 -4.21 -3.16
N ASN A 81 -10.23 -5.18 -2.32
CA ASN A 81 -11.19 -5.92 -1.51
C ASN A 81 -11.84 -5.02 -0.45
N GLU A 82 -11.07 -4.14 0.19
CA GLU A 82 -11.59 -3.14 1.14
C GLU A 82 -12.57 -2.17 0.48
N LEU A 83 -12.33 -1.79 -0.79
CA LEU A 83 -13.19 -0.83 -1.51
C LEU A 83 -14.47 -1.45 -2.08
N VAL A 84 -14.44 -2.73 -2.47
CA VAL A 84 -15.53 -3.35 -3.26
C VAL A 84 -16.32 -4.38 -2.43
N HIS A 85 -15.83 -4.79 -1.25
CA HIS A 85 -16.42 -5.86 -0.43
C HIS A 85 -16.83 -7.11 -1.25
N THR A 86 -16.04 -7.47 -2.26
CA THR A 86 -16.27 -8.68 -3.06
C THR A 86 -15.80 -9.91 -2.30
N GLY A 87 -16.56 -11.01 -2.41
CA GLY A 87 -16.34 -12.28 -1.70
C GLY A 87 -15.07 -13.09 -2.04
N ASP A 88 -14.01 -12.43 -2.51
CA ASP A 88 -12.66 -13.01 -2.46
C ASP A 88 -12.20 -13.06 -0.99
N LEU A 89 -11.33 -14.02 -0.63
CA LEU A 89 -10.79 -14.06 0.73
C LEU A 89 -10.07 -12.74 1.03
N PRO A 90 -10.48 -11.98 2.07
CA PRO A 90 -9.77 -10.78 2.46
C PRO A 90 -8.31 -11.13 2.81
N ILE A 91 -7.42 -10.23 2.44
CA ILE A 91 -6.04 -10.24 2.91
C ILE A 91 -6.09 -9.42 4.19
N ASP A 92 -6.32 -10.07 5.33
CA ASP A 92 -6.34 -9.34 6.59
C ASP A 92 -4.93 -8.80 6.88
N ILE A 93 -4.77 -7.47 6.92
CA ILE A 93 -3.54 -6.82 7.35
C ILE A 93 -3.56 -6.68 8.87
N ASP A 94 -2.44 -6.98 9.51
CA ASP A 94 -2.23 -6.69 10.94
C ASP A 94 -0.92 -5.95 11.15
N TRP A 95 -0.81 -5.24 12.27
CA TRP A 95 0.28 -4.32 12.52
C TRP A 95 1.30 -4.91 13.49
N MET A 96 2.56 -4.92 13.08
CA MET A 96 3.65 -5.43 13.91
C MET A 96 3.95 -4.46 15.06
N THR A 97 3.93 -4.97 16.30
CA THR A 97 4.36 -4.22 17.50
C THR A 97 5.83 -4.46 17.82
N GLY A 98 6.49 -3.48 18.44
CA GLY A 98 7.87 -3.65 18.95
C GLY A 98 8.95 -3.69 17.87
N ILE A 99 8.63 -3.28 16.64
CA ILE A 99 9.61 -3.09 15.57
C ILE A 99 10.32 -1.75 15.75
N HIS A 100 11.62 -1.73 15.44
CA HIS A 100 12.42 -0.51 15.49
C HIS A 100 11.85 0.55 14.53
N SER A 101 11.73 1.79 15.02
CA SER A 101 11.24 2.91 14.22
C SER A 101 12.00 3.02 12.89
N GLY A 102 11.27 3.26 11.80
CA GLY A 102 11.83 3.35 10.44
C GLY A 102 12.16 2.03 9.75
N THR A 103 11.89 0.88 10.39
CA THR A 103 12.09 -0.43 9.74
C THR A 103 10.90 -0.78 8.85
N LEU A 104 11.14 -0.91 7.55
CA LEU A 104 10.17 -1.49 6.62
C LEU A 104 10.19 -3.01 6.75
N ALA A 105 9.14 -3.59 7.34
CA ALA A 105 9.06 -5.02 7.61
C ALA A 105 7.69 -5.57 7.19
N ILE A 106 7.70 -6.79 6.67
CA ILE A 106 6.51 -7.51 6.26
C ILE A 106 6.77 -9.00 6.41
N ARG A 107 5.78 -9.74 6.91
CA ARG A 107 5.82 -11.21 6.94
C ARG A 107 4.41 -11.78 6.92
N ALA A 108 4.25 -13.01 6.44
CA ALA A 108 3.01 -13.72 6.67
C ALA A 108 2.87 -14.10 8.15
N GLY A 109 1.69 -13.86 8.70
CA GLY A 109 1.18 -14.54 9.86
C GLY A 109 1.01 -16.02 9.52
N GLY A 110 1.57 -16.90 10.35
CA GLY A 110 1.44 -18.34 10.15
C GLY A 110 -0.02 -18.80 10.26
N ALA A 111 -0.21 -20.11 10.10
CA ALA A 111 -1.50 -20.72 10.40
C ALA A 111 -1.91 -20.44 11.87
N PRO A 112 -3.22 -20.27 12.15
CA PRO A 112 -4.36 -20.42 11.24
C PRO A 112 -4.85 -19.11 10.58
N ASP A 113 -4.36 -17.95 11.02
CA ASP A 113 -5.00 -16.66 10.68
C ASP A 113 -4.56 -16.11 9.31
N TYR A 114 -3.40 -16.55 8.79
CA TYR A 114 -2.88 -16.17 7.47
C TYR A 114 -2.97 -14.66 7.17
N LYS A 115 -2.72 -13.81 8.17
CA LYS A 115 -2.70 -12.35 8.02
C LYS A 115 -1.40 -11.87 7.39
N LEU A 116 -1.42 -10.71 6.74
CA LEU A 116 -0.19 -10.05 6.33
C LEU A 116 0.24 -9.09 7.45
N LEU A 117 1.31 -9.44 8.17
CA LEU A 117 1.84 -8.59 9.22
C LEU A 117 2.74 -7.53 8.61
N MET A 118 2.49 -6.26 8.89
CA MET A 118 3.22 -5.13 8.31
C MET A 118 3.68 -4.16 9.41
N SER A 119 4.87 -3.58 9.25
CA SER A 119 5.25 -2.43 10.08
C SER A 119 4.48 -1.17 9.66
N PRO A 120 4.11 -0.28 10.59
CA PRO A 120 3.45 0.99 10.25
C PRO A 120 4.22 1.86 9.26
N THR A 121 5.56 1.70 9.19
CA THR A 121 6.44 2.40 8.24
C THR A 121 6.07 2.15 6.77
N TRP A 122 5.30 1.11 6.45
CA TRP A 122 4.75 0.95 5.10
C TRP A 122 3.80 2.09 4.70
N ILE A 123 3.06 2.66 5.64
CA ILE A 123 2.17 3.79 5.36
C ILE A 123 3.01 5.01 4.99
N ASP A 124 4.01 5.34 5.82
CA ASP A 124 4.96 6.43 5.54
C ASP A 124 5.65 6.24 4.18
N HIS A 125 6.06 5.00 3.88
CA HIS A 125 6.71 4.66 2.63
C HIS A 125 5.83 4.94 1.40
N LEU A 126 4.57 4.51 1.42
CA LEU A 126 3.62 4.79 0.33
C LEU A 126 3.33 6.29 0.22
N LEU A 127 3.22 6.99 1.34
CA LEU A 127 2.98 8.43 1.36
C LEU A 127 4.15 9.22 0.78
N THR A 128 5.39 8.80 1.03
CA THR A 128 6.58 9.40 0.42
C THR A 128 6.51 9.27 -1.10
N ILE A 129 6.29 8.06 -1.63
CA ILE A 129 6.18 7.83 -3.08
C ILE A 129 5.08 8.69 -3.71
N ALA A 130 3.90 8.74 -3.09
CA ALA A 130 2.78 9.54 -3.59
C ALA A 130 3.09 11.05 -3.55
N SER A 131 3.74 11.53 -2.48
CA SER A 131 4.10 12.94 -2.32
C SER A 131 5.16 13.37 -3.33
N GLU A 132 6.18 12.54 -3.56
CA GLU A 132 7.20 12.79 -4.57
C GLU A 132 6.57 12.94 -5.96
N TRP A 133 5.64 12.05 -6.33
CA TRP A 133 4.92 12.16 -7.59
C TRP A 133 4.07 13.44 -7.70
N VAL A 134 3.41 13.86 -6.61
CA VAL A 134 2.65 15.12 -6.61
C VAL A 134 3.59 16.30 -6.87
N ASN A 135 4.73 16.36 -6.19
CA ASN A 135 5.72 17.42 -6.35
C ASN A 135 6.33 17.45 -7.77
N GLU A 136 6.56 16.28 -8.38
CA GLU A 136 7.04 16.15 -9.76
C GLU A 136 6.05 16.68 -10.79
N THR A 137 4.75 16.54 -10.53
CA THR A 137 3.67 16.82 -11.50
C THR A 137 2.98 18.17 -11.30
N SER A 138 3.24 18.82 -10.16
CA SER A 138 2.82 20.19 -9.86
C SER A 138 4.01 20.99 -9.32
N PRO A 139 5.06 21.22 -10.13
CA PRO A 139 6.11 22.15 -9.75
C PRO A 139 5.51 23.55 -9.66
N ASP A 140 5.80 24.26 -8.57
CA ASP A 140 5.35 25.63 -8.31
C ASP A 140 5.48 26.58 -9.52
#